data_AF-A0A6S5JQA9-F1
#
_entry.id   AF-A0A6S5JQA9-F1
#
_cell.length_a   1.000
_cell.length_b   1.000
_cell.length_c   1.000
_cell.angle_alpha   90.00
_cell.angle_beta   90.00
_cell.angle_gamma   90.00
#
_symmetry.space_group_name_H-M   'P 1'
#
loop_
_entity.id
_entity.type
_entity.pdbx_description
1 polymer ?
#
loop_
_entity_poly.entity_id
_entity_poly.type
_entity_poly.pdbx_seq_one_letter_code
_entity_poly.pdbx_strand_id
1 'polypeptide(L)'
;MPQRILVLGASGYIGQHLTTALSQRGHQVLAAARNTDRLQKLALPGVTCHNVDLNWPKALPALLEGVDTFYYLVHSMGEGGDFIAHERQVALNVRDALLQTPVKQVIFLSSLQAPESEQSDHLRARQLTADTLRGANIPVTELRAGIIVGAGSAAFEVMRDMVYNLPVLTPPRWVRSRTTPIALENLLHYLVALLDHPAEQHRVLEAAGPEVLSYQQQFEHFMRVSGRRRWLIPIPFPTRWISVWFLNVITSVPPTTAKALIQGLKHDLLADDRELRALIPQDLIRFDDAVRNTLKEEEQLVNSSDWGYDAQAFARWRPEYGYYPKQAGCTVKTSASLEALWEVVNQIGGKERYFFGNLLWQTRGTMDLLVGHRLAKGRPARPYLEVGDAVDSWKVIIVEPEKQLALLFGMKAPGLGRLCFTLKDKGDRRELDVRAWWHPHGMPGLFYWLFMIPAHLFIFRGMAKRIAQLAEQKTKITH
;
A
#
# COMPACT_ATOMS: atom_id res chain seq x y z
N MET A 1 -15.81 -6.09 27.00
CA MET A 1 -15.01 -5.13 27.78
C MET A 1 -13.86 -4.62 26.90
N PRO A 2 -13.39 -3.38 27.05
CA PRO A 2 -12.25 -2.88 26.28
C PRO A 2 -11.00 -3.71 26.59
N GLN A 3 -10.45 -4.36 25.56
CA GLN A 3 -9.19 -5.10 25.61
C GLN A 3 -8.00 -4.20 25.23
N ARG A 4 -6.79 -4.56 25.72
CA ARG A 4 -5.53 -3.99 25.26
C ARG A 4 -4.98 -4.86 24.14
N ILE A 5 -4.84 -4.30 22.94
CA ILE A 5 -4.57 -5.04 21.72
C ILE A 5 -3.30 -4.51 21.07
N LEU A 6 -2.38 -5.39 20.66
CA LEU A 6 -1.27 -5.00 19.80
C LEU A 6 -1.54 -5.52 18.38
N VAL A 7 -1.53 -4.61 17.40
CA VAL A 7 -1.65 -4.96 15.97
C VAL A 7 -0.28 -4.79 15.31
N LEU A 8 0.40 -5.91 15.05
CA LEU A 8 1.68 -5.91 14.35
C LEU A 8 1.44 -6.01 12.84
N GLY A 9 2.04 -5.09 12.07
CA GLY A 9 1.71 -4.89 10.66
C GLY A 9 0.56 -3.90 10.47
N ALA A 10 0.29 -3.04 11.46
CA ALA A 10 -0.82 -2.08 11.44
C ALA A 10 -0.77 -1.12 10.25
N SER A 11 0.40 -0.80 9.69
CA SER A 11 0.49 0.09 8.53
C SER A 11 0.21 -0.59 7.19
N GLY A 12 0.10 -1.93 7.17
CA GLY A 12 -0.34 -2.69 6.01
C GLY A 12 -1.83 -2.50 5.73
N TYR A 13 -2.29 -2.96 4.56
CA TYR A 13 -3.67 -2.81 4.10
C TYR A 13 -4.69 -3.28 5.15
N ILE A 14 -4.68 -4.57 5.53
CA ILE A 14 -5.61 -5.11 6.53
C ILE A 14 -5.39 -4.48 7.90
N GLY A 15 -4.13 -4.17 8.25
CA GLY A 15 -3.77 -3.55 9.52
C GLY A 15 -4.47 -2.21 9.75
N GLN A 16 -4.50 -1.33 8.74
CA GLN A 16 -5.12 -0.01 8.88
C GLN A 16 -6.63 -0.12 9.11
N HIS A 17 -7.30 -0.98 8.35
CA HIS A 17 -8.73 -1.20 8.50
C HIS A 17 -9.06 -1.88 9.85
N LEU A 18 -8.28 -2.88 10.27
CA LEU A 18 -8.48 -3.53 11.56
C LEU A 18 -8.25 -2.56 12.72
N THR A 19 -7.16 -1.80 12.72
CA THR A 19 -6.88 -0.79 13.75
C THR A 19 -8.01 0.24 13.85
N THR A 20 -8.56 0.68 12.71
CA THR A 20 -9.70 1.59 12.67
C THR A 20 -10.96 0.95 13.27
N ALA A 21 -11.28 -0.29 12.88
CA ALA A 21 -12.44 -1.00 13.39
C ALA A 21 -12.35 -1.28 14.90
N LEU A 22 -11.16 -1.63 15.40
CA LEU A 22 -10.90 -1.84 16.83
C LEU A 22 -11.02 -0.53 17.63
N SER A 23 -10.50 0.57 17.10
CA SER A 23 -10.63 1.91 17.69
C SER A 23 -12.11 2.33 17.79
N GLN A 24 -12.90 2.12 16.74
CA GLN A 24 -14.33 2.43 16.72
C GLN A 24 -15.14 1.61 17.74
N ARG A 25 -14.68 0.40 18.08
CA ARG A 25 -15.27 -0.42 19.16
C ARG A 25 -14.76 -0.06 20.57
N GLY A 26 -13.92 0.95 20.71
CA GLY A 26 -13.43 1.47 21.99
C GLY A 26 -12.30 0.65 22.63
N HIS A 27 -11.60 -0.19 21.86
CA HIS A 27 -10.42 -0.90 22.34
C HIS A 27 -9.20 0.02 22.48
N GLN A 28 -8.27 -0.35 23.34
CA GLN A 28 -6.96 0.31 23.44
C GLN A 28 -5.99 -0.42 22.50
N VAL A 29 -5.61 0.24 21.40
CA VAL A 29 -4.84 -0.39 20.32
C VAL A 29 -3.44 0.18 20.26
N LEU A 30 -2.45 -0.69 20.41
CA LEU A 30 -1.06 -0.43 20.11
C LEU A 30 -0.76 -0.86 18.66
N ALA A 31 -0.76 0.09 17.75
CA ALA A 31 -0.48 -0.11 16.33
C ALA A 31 1.03 -0.12 16.07
N ALA A 32 1.59 -1.27 15.70
CA ALA A 32 3.03 -1.44 15.51
C ALA A 32 3.37 -1.78 14.05
N ALA A 33 4.33 -1.05 13.46
CA ALA A 33 4.84 -1.32 12.11
C ALA A 33 6.22 -0.68 11.87
N ARG A 34 6.87 -0.95 10.73
CA ARG A 34 8.17 -0.32 10.37
C ARG A 34 8.08 1.20 10.23
N ASN A 35 6.97 1.68 9.68
CA ASN A 35 6.64 3.10 9.54
C ASN A 35 5.17 3.29 9.93
N THR A 36 4.91 4.16 10.90
CA THR A 36 3.58 4.48 11.42
C THR A 36 3.12 5.91 11.10
N ASP A 37 3.88 6.69 10.33
CA ASP A 37 3.61 8.11 10.05
C ASP A 37 2.19 8.31 9.50
N ARG A 38 1.77 7.45 8.56
CA ARG A 38 0.43 7.50 7.96
C ARG A 38 -0.68 7.18 8.96
N LEU A 39 -0.46 6.19 9.83
CA LEU A 39 -1.42 5.81 10.88
C LEU A 39 -1.57 6.92 11.92
N GLN A 40 -0.47 7.55 12.33
CA GLN A 40 -0.49 8.65 13.28
C GLN A 40 -1.33 9.83 12.77
N LYS A 41 -1.26 10.12 11.47
CA LYS A 41 -2.08 11.18 10.83
C LYS A 41 -3.59 10.90 10.87
N LEU A 42 -4.03 9.66 11.08
CA LEU A 42 -5.46 9.35 11.24
C LEU A 42 -6.02 9.78 12.60
N ALA A 43 -5.15 10.01 13.60
CA ALA A 43 -5.52 10.46 14.95
C ALA A 43 -6.68 9.65 15.57
N LEU A 44 -6.64 8.32 15.40
CA LEU A 44 -7.71 7.43 15.86
C LEU A 44 -7.81 7.39 17.39
N PRO A 45 -9.01 7.52 17.98
CA PRO A 45 -9.20 7.44 19.43
C PRO A 45 -8.73 6.10 20.01
N GLY A 46 -8.02 6.13 21.13
CA GLY A 46 -7.54 4.91 21.79
C GLY A 46 -6.43 4.16 21.04
N VAL A 47 -5.82 4.78 20.02
CA VAL A 47 -4.72 4.18 19.25
C VAL A 47 -3.40 4.88 19.56
N THR A 48 -2.39 4.11 19.95
CA THR A 48 -0.99 4.55 20.02
C THR A 48 -0.17 3.87 18.94
N CYS A 49 0.76 4.61 18.31
CA CYS A 49 1.54 4.12 17.18
C CYS A 49 3.01 3.96 17.56
N HIS A 50 3.60 2.79 17.30
CA HIS A 50 5.00 2.51 17.59
C HIS A 50 5.74 1.94 16.38
N ASN A 51 6.93 2.49 16.12
CA ASN A 51 7.80 1.97 15.07
C ASN A 51 8.56 0.73 15.57
N VAL A 52 8.46 -0.39 14.86
CA VAL A 52 9.11 -1.67 15.19
C VAL A 52 9.74 -2.26 13.94
N ASP A 53 11.02 -2.62 14.03
CA ASP A 53 11.70 -3.46 13.05
C ASP A 53 11.86 -4.87 13.61
N LEU A 54 11.28 -5.84 12.92
CA LEU A 54 11.27 -7.24 13.36
C LEU A 54 12.57 -7.98 13.07
N ASN A 55 13.48 -7.40 12.28
CA ASN A 55 14.85 -7.90 12.18
C ASN A 55 15.62 -7.69 13.49
N TRP A 56 15.27 -6.63 14.24
CA TRP A 56 15.89 -6.26 15.50
C TRP A 56 14.84 -5.88 16.55
N PRO A 57 14.03 -6.85 17.01
CA PRO A 57 12.82 -6.60 17.80
C PRO A 57 13.12 -6.29 19.28
N LYS A 58 14.18 -5.55 19.61
CA LYS A 58 14.59 -5.31 21.01
C LYS A 58 13.48 -4.68 21.86
N ALA A 59 12.61 -3.89 21.26
CA ALA A 59 11.49 -3.24 21.94
C ALA A 59 10.22 -4.11 22.01
N LEU A 60 10.15 -5.23 21.28
CA LEU A 60 8.91 -6.00 21.14
C LEU A 60 8.40 -6.60 22.46
N PRO A 61 9.23 -7.20 23.32
CA PRO A 61 8.74 -7.73 24.61
C PRO A 61 8.08 -6.65 25.47
N ALA A 62 8.71 -5.46 25.58
CA ALA A 62 8.17 -4.35 26.35
C ALA A 62 6.82 -3.82 25.79
N LEU A 63 6.63 -3.89 24.46
CA LEU A 63 5.37 -3.52 23.82
C LEU A 63 4.25 -4.54 24.05
N LEU A 64 4.60 -5.80 24.33
CA LEU A 64 3.66 -6.88 24.60
C LEU A 64 3.22 -6.93 26.07
N GLU A 65 3.84 -6.14 26.96
CA GLU A 65 3.46 -6.08 28.37
C GLU A 65 2.02 -5.58 28.55
N GLY A 66 1.21 -6.39 29.24
CA GLY A 66 -0.19 -6.07 29.52
C GLY A 66 -1.11 -6.10 28.30
N VAL A 67 -0.66 -6.66 27.16
CA VAL A 67 -1.48 -6.93 25.98
C VAL A 67 -2.33 -8.18 26.22
N ASP A 68 -3.64 -8.08 26.00
CA ASP A 68 -4.55 -9.23 26.06
C ASP A 68 -4.49 -10.05 24.76
N THR A 69 -4.58 -9.36 23.62
CA THR A 69 -4.66 -9.96 22.29
C THR A 69 -3.60 -9.40 21.36
N PHE A 70 -2.85 -10.29 20.72
CA PHE A 70 -1.82 -9.92 19.75
C PHE A 70 -2.24 -10.34 18.33
N TYR A 71 -2.42 -9.36 17.44
CA TYR A 71 -2.63 -9.62 16.01
C TYR A 71 -1.29 -9.63 15.27
N TYR A 72 -1.02 -10.72 14.56
CA TYR A 72 0.08 -10.81 13.63
C TYR A 72 -0.45 -10.68 12.19
N LEU A 73 -0.24 -9.51 11.59
CA LEU A 73 -0.63 -9.19 10.20
C LEU A 73 0.60 -8.93 9.31
N VAL A 74 1.80 -9.24 9.80
CA VAL A 74 3.02 -9.07 9.02
C VAL A 74 3.01 -10.08 7.88
N HIS A 75 3.26 -9.53 6.69
CA HIS A 75 3.18 -10.26 5.46
C HIS A 75 4.21 -9.69 4.50
N SER A 76 5.39 -10.32 4.39
CA SER A 76 6.29 -10.01 3.30
C SER A 76 5.80 -10.71 2.03
N MET A 77 5.62 -9.93 0.96
CA MET A 77 5.23 -10.42 -0.36
C MET A 77 6.47 -10.56 -1.24
N GLY A 78 7.43 -11.38 -0.82
CA GLY A 78 8.61 -11.72 -1.63
C GLY A 78 9.66 -10.62 -1.78
N GLU A 79 10.01 -9.89 -0.70
CA GLU A 79 11.23 -9.06 -0.69
C GLU A 79 12.45 -9.98 -0.96
N GLY A 80 13.33 -9.60 -1.90
CA GLY A 80 14.34 -10.48 -2.51
C GLY A 80 15.34 -11.16 -1.55
N GLY A 81 15.98 -12.22 -2.01
CA GLY A 81 16.84 -13.11 -1.20
C GLY A 81 16.15 -14.45 -0.89
N ASP A 82 16.62 -15.14 0.16
CA ASP A 82 15.90 -16.29 0.72
C ASP A 82 14.72 -15.79 1.57
N PHE A 83 13.62 -15.50 0.87
CA PHE A 83 12.37 -14.99 1.44
C PHE A 83 11.82 -15.89 2.56
N ILE A 84 11.92 -17.21 2.39
CA ILE A 84 11.41 -18.18 3.37
C ILE A 84 12.24 -18.09 4.66
N ALA A 85 13.58 -18.04 4.54
CA ALA A 85 14.45 -17.88 5.69
C ALA A 85 14.18 -16.56 6.43
N HIS A 86 13.92 -15.48 5.70
CA HIS A 86 13.59 -14.18 6.29
C HIS A 86 12.26 -14.20 7.07
N GLU A 87 11.16 -14.67 6.46
CA GLU A 87 9.85 -14.80 7.15
C GLU A 87 9.99 -15.70 8.38
N ARG A 88 10.72 -16.82 8.27
CA ARG A 88 11.00 -17.70 9.39
C ARG A 88 11.76 -16.99 10.52
N GLN A 89 12.81 -16.24 10.20
CA GLN A 89 13.57 -15.51 11.23
C GLN A 89 12.71 -14.47 11.94
N VAL A 90 11.87 -13.74 11.20
CA VAL A 90 10.92 -12.78 11.76
C VAL A 90 9.89 -13.48 12.66
N ALA A 91 9.37 -14.64 12.25
CA ALA A 91 8.45 -15.43 13.07
C ALA A 91 9.10 -15.94 14.37
N LEU A 92 10.35 -16.42 14.30
CA LEU A 92 11.12 -16.86 15.47
C LEU A 92 11.32 -15.72 16.47
N ASN A 93 11.73 -14.56 15.96
CA ASN A 93 11.90 -13.33 16.73
C ASN A 93 10.62 -12.94 17.50
N VAL A 94 9.45 -13.06 16.86
CA VAL A 94 8.16 -12.76 17.50
C VAL A 94 7.75 -13.85 18.50
N ARG A 95 7.93 -15.13 18.16
CA ARG A 95 7.70 -16.24 19.09
C ARG A 95 8.52 -16.07 20.37
N ASP A 96 9.79 -15.72 20.25
CA ASP A 96 10.70 -15.56 21.40
C ASP A 96 10.29 -14.38 22.29
N ALA A 97 9.80 -13.29 21.70
CA ALA A 97 9.22 -12.19 22.45
C ALA A 97 7.91 -12.61 23.17
N LEU A 98 7.03 -13.36 22.49
CA LEU A 98 5.77 -13.83 23.04
C LEU A 98 5.96 -14.76 24.25
N LEU A 99 6.97 -15.65 24.21
CA LEU A 99 7.31 -16.56 25.31
C LEU A 99 7.62 -15.84 26.65
N GLN A 100 7.97 -14.56 26.60
CA GLN A 100 8.34 -13.76 27.77
C GLN A 100 7.19 -12.87 28.28
N THR A 101 5.97 -13.03 27.75
CA THR A 101 4.88 -12.06 27.94
C THR A 101 3.58 -12.73 28.37
N PRO A 102 2.68 -12.00 29.06
CA PRO A 102 1.41 -12.55 29.54
C PRO A 102 0.28 -12.49 28.49
N VAL A 103 0.62 -12.44 27.19
CA VAL A 103 -0.38 -12.36 26.11
C VAL A 103 -1.29 -13.59 26.15
N LYS A 104 -2.60 -13.36 26.09
CA LYS A 104 -3.60 -14.43 26.29
C LYS A 104 -3.94 -15.16 25.02
N GLN A 105 -3.91 -14.47 23.87
CA GLN A 105 -4.21 -15.07 22.58
C GLN A 105 -3.47 -14.37 21.44
N VAL A 106 -3.13 -15.15 20.41
CA VAL A 106 -2.59 -14.67 19.14
C VAL A 106 -3.61 -14.91 18.04
N ILE A 107 -3.92 -13.87 17.27
CA ILE A 107 -4.71 -13.96 16.05
C ILE A 107 -3.79 -13.71 14.86
N PHE A 108 -3.62 -14.72 14.01
CA PHE A 108 -2.73 -14.70 12.86
C PHE A 108 -3.54 -14.74 11.56
N LEU A 109 -3.47 -13.68 10.77
CA LEU A 109 -4.08 -13.68 9.43
C LEU A 109 -3.13 -14.33 8.43
N SER A 110 -3.47 -15.53 7.98
CA SER A 110 -2.67 -16.36 7.08
C SER A 110 -3.33 -16.47 5.70
N SER A 111 -2.76 -17.29 4.83
CA SER A 111 -3.29 -17.61 3.50
C SER A 111 -3.93 -19.00 3.51
N LEU A 112 -4.91 -19.23 2.63
CA LEU A 112 -5.35 -20.58 2.29
C LEU A 112 -4.17 -21.45 1.85
N GLN A 113 -4.21 -22.74 2.18
CA GLN A 113 -3.12 -23.67 1.91
C GLN A 113 -3.49 -24.62 0.78
N ALA A 114 -2.51 -24.93 -0.08
CA ALA A 114 -2.60 -26.00 -1.06
C ALA A 114 -2.05 -27.31 -0.46
N PRO A 115 -2.33 -28.48 -1.06
CA PRO A 115 -1.65 -29.71 -0.74
C PRO A 115 -0.12 -29.55 -0.79
N GLU A 116 0.61 -30.20 0.11
CA GLU A 116 2.06 -29.98 0.33
C GLU A 116 2.92 -30.15 -0.94
N SER A 117 2.53 -31.08 -1.83
CA SER A 117 3.18 -31.33 -3.12
C SER A 117 3.04 -30.19 -4.13
N GLU A 118 2.11 -29.27 -3.90
CA GLU A 118 1.69 -28.22 -4.84
C GLU A 118 1.88 -26.80 -4.28
N GLN A 119 2.39 -26.66 -3.05
CA GLN A 119 2.54 -25.36 -2.43
C GLN A 119 3.62 -24.50 -3.10
N SER A 120 3.29 -23.22 -3.32
CA SER A 120 4.29 -22.21 -3.65
C SER A 120 5.16 -21.86 -2.44
N ASP A 121 6.34 -21.30 -2.68
CA ASP A 121 7.24 -20.79 -1.63
C ASP A 121 6.53 -19.82 -0.67
N HIS A 122 5.59 -19.04 -1.20
CA HIS A 122 4.77 -18.13 -0.39
C HIS A 122 3.87 -18.89 0.60
N LEU A 123 3.11 -19.87 0.12
CA LEU A 123 2.23 -20.68 0.97
C LEU A 123 3.03 -21.44 2.04
N ARG A 124 4.19 -21.99 1.64
CA ARG A 124 5.15 -22.63 2.56
C ARG A 124 5.63 -21.68 3.65
N ALA A 125 6.03 -20.45 3.30
CA ALA A 125 6.44 -19.47 4.29
C ALA A 125 5.33 -19.12 5.29
N ARG A 126 4.07 -19.04 4.83
CA ARG A 126 2.92 -18.81 5.71
C ARG A 126 2.65 -19.98 6.66
N GLN A 127 2.75 -21.22 6.16
CA GLN A 127 2.64 -22.41 7.01
C GLN A 127 3.75 -22.44 8.08
N LEU A 128 5.00 -22.21 7.67
CA LEU A 128 6.14 -22.14 8.60
C LEU A 128 5.98 -21.05 9.67
N THR A 129 5.40 -19.90 9.29
CA THR A 129 5.09 -18.82 10.22
C THR A 129 4.07 -19.27 11.26
N ALA A 130 2.96 -19.88 10.83
CA ALA A 130 1.96 -20.43 11.76
C ALA A 130 2.58 -21.44 12.72
N ASP A 131 3.34 -22.41 12.21
CA ASP A 131 3.98 -23.45 13.02
C ASP A 131 4.96 -22.86 14.03
N THR A 132 5.71 -21.84 13.62
CA THR A 132 6.65 -21.14 14.50
C THR A 132 5.92 -20.38 15.62
N LEU A 133 4.85 -19.66 15.30
CA LEU A 133 4.06 -18.91 16.29
C LEU A 133 3.37 -19.84 17.30
N ARG A 134 2.91 -21.03 16.88
CA ARG A 134 2.35 -22.04 17.80
C ARG A 134 3.35 -22.47 18.88
N GLY A 135 4.65 -22.40 18.61
CA GLY A 135 5.70 -22.68 19.59
C GLY A 135 5.81 -21.68 20.75
N ALA A 136 4.97 -20.64 20.83
CA ALA A 136 5.00 -19.61 21.87
C ALA A 136 4.23 -19.97 23.15
N ASN A 137 3.66 -21.19 23.27
CA ASN A 137 2.80 -21.63 24.38
C ASN A 137 1.57 -20.73 24.66
N ILE A 138 1.15 -19.94 23.67
CA ILE A 138 -0.05 -19.11 23.71
C ILE A 138 -1.02 -19.65 22.64
N PRO A 139 -2.33 -19.80 22.93
CA PRO A 139 -3.30 -20.20 21.92
C PRO A 139 -3.23 -19.31 20.67
N VAL A 140 -3.10 -19.96 19.51
CA VAL A 140 -3.01 -19.28 18.20
C VAL A 140 -4.27 -19.61 17.41
N THR A 141 -5.05 -18.59 17.09
CA THR A 141 -6.10 -18.70 16.06
C THR A 141 -5.50 -18.25 14.72
N GLU A 142 -5.23 -19.21 13.84
CA GLU A 142 -4.85 -18.93 12.45
C GLU A 142 -6.11 -18.74 11.62
N LEU A 143 -6.38 -17.51 11.18
CA LEU A 143 -7.45 -17.21 10.23
C LEU A 143 -6.87 -17.21 8.81
N ARG A 144 -7.24 -18.18 7.98
CA ARG A 144 -6.79 -18.28 6.58
C ARG A 144 -7.79 -17.61 5.66
N ALA A 145 -7.33 -16.70 4.82
CA ALA A 145 -8.15 -16.06 3.81
C ALA A 145 -7.57 -16.27 2.40
N GLY A 146 -8.46 -16.33 1.40
CA GLY A 146 -8.11 -16.36 0.00
C GLY A 146 -7.97 -14.94 -0.57
N ILE A 147 -8.58 -14.73 -1.75
CA ILE A 147 -8.64 -13.41 -2.37
C ILE A 147 -9.56 -12.52 -1.55
N ILE A 148 -9.04 -11.36 -1.15
CA ILE A 148 -9.81 -10.33 -0.45
C ILE A 148 -10.26 -9.30 -1.49
N VAL A 149 -11.55 -9.02 -1.57
CA VAL A 149 -12.14 -7.99 -2.44
C VAL A 149 -12.33 -6.73 -1.61
N GLY A 150 -11.59 -5.67 -1.94
CA GLY A 150 -11.61 -4.39 -1.22
C GLY A 150 -10.57 -3.41 -1.77
N ALA A 151 -10.78 -2.12 -1.52
CA ALA A 151 -10.02 -1.04 -2.14
C ALA A 151 -8.58 -1.00 -1.58
N GLY A 152 -7.60 -1.36 -2.41
CA GLY A 152 -6.20 -1.52 -2.01
C GLY A 152 -5.80 -2.98 -1.75
N SER A 153 -6.70 -3.94 -1.88
CA SER A 153 -6.30 -5.35 -1.85
C SER A 153 -5.49 -5.71 -3.09
N ALA A 154 -4.22 -6.10 -2.93
CA ALA A 154 -3.31 -6.33 -4.06
C ALA A 154 -3.87 -7.26 -5.15
N ALA A 155 -4.56 -8.35 -4.79
CA ALA A 155 -5.14 -9.28 -5.76
C ALA A 155 -6.29 -8.64 -6.56
N PHE A 156 -7.16 -7.88 -5.88
CA PHE A 156 -8.23 -7.11 -6.51
C PHE A 156 -7.64 -6.02 -7.42
N GLU A 157 -6.65 -5.27 -6.95
CA GLU A 157 -5.99 -4.20 -7.73
C GLU A 157 -5.32 -4.74 -9.00
N VAL A 158 -4.69 -5.92 -8.95
CA VAL A 158 -4.15 -6.57 -10.16
C VAL A 158 -5.27 -6.86 -11.16
N MET A 159 -6.37 -7.46 -10.73
CA MET A 159 -7.51 -7.78 -11.59
C MET A 159 -8.11 -6.51 -12.20
N ARG A 160 -8.32 -5.49 -11.37
CA ARG A 160 -8.84 -4.18 -11.76
C ARG A 160 -7.96 -3.52 -12.81
N ASP A 161 -6.66 -3.45 -12.54
CA ASP A 161 -5.68 -2.85 -13.45
C ASP A 161 -5.63 -3.60 -14.78
N MET A 162 -5.68 -4.93 -14.78
CA MET A 162 -5.76 -5.69 -16.03
C MET A 162 -7.01 -5.32 -16.84
N VAL A 163 -8.19 -5.20 -16.20
CA VAL A 163 -9.43 -4.85 -16.90
C VAL A 163 -9.42 -3.40 -17.41
N TYR A 164 -8.89 -2.45 -16.66
CA TYR A 164 -8.84 -1.04 -17.12
C TYR A 164 -7.71 -0.80 -18.12
N ASN A 165 -6.58 -1.49 -17.97
CA ASN A 165 -5.37 -1.25 -18.74
C ASN A 165 -5.22 -2.18 -19.94
N LEU A 166 -5.93 -3.29 -20.11
CA LEU A 166 -5.74 -4.15 -21.29
C LEU A 166 -6.95 -4.16 -22.21
N PRO A 167 -6.82 -3.87 -23.52
CA PRO A 167 -7.94 -4.02 -24.46
C PRO A 167 -8.35 -5.50 -24.62
N VAL A 168 -7.37 -6.40 -24.53
CA VAL A 168 -7.54 -7.84 -24.59
C VAL A 168 -6.87 -8.45 -23.36
N LEU A 169 -7.63 -9.19 -22.57
CA LEU A 169 -7.14 -10.01 -21.48
C LEU A 169 -6.67 -11.34 -22.07
N THR A 170 -5.40 -11.65 -21.91
CA THR A 170 -4.80 -12.92 -22.36
C THR A 170 -4.37 -13.77 -21.16
N PRO A 171 -5.32 -14.19 -20.31
CA PRO A 171 -4.97 -14.99 -19.15
C PRO A 171 -4.37 -16.34 -19.58
N PRO A 172 -3.38 -16.88 -18.85
CA PRO A 172 -2.96 -18.25 -19.07
C PRO A 172 -4.04 -19.25 -18.61
N ARG A 173 -3.90 -20.52 -19.00
CA ARG A 173 -4.90 -21.57 -18.75
C ARG A 173 -5.31 -21.77 -17.27
N TRP A 174 -4.48 -21.38 -16.31
CA TRP A 174 -4.77 -21.47 -14.87
C TRP A 174 -5.83 -20.48 -14.38
N VAL A 175 -6.31 -19.55 -15.20
CA VAL A 175 -7.45 -18.69 -14.82
C VAL A 175 -8.76 -19.48 -14.64
N ARG A 176 -8.73 -20.79 -14.90
CA ARG A 176 -9.78 -21.75 -14.57
C ARG A 176 -9.76 -22.23 -13.10
N SER A 177 -8.65 -22.05 -12.39
CA SER A 177 -8.55 -22.41 -10.97
C SER A 177 -9.55 -21.60 -10.16
N ARG A 178 -10.14 -22.24 -9.15
CA ARG A 178 -11.25 -21.73 -8.35
C ARG A 178 -10.81 -21.26 -6.98
N THR A 179 -11.47 -20.21 -6.49
CA THR A 179 -11.28 -19.66 -5.15
C THR A 179 -12.62 -19.26 -4.53
N THR A 180 -12.60 -18.97 -3.24
CA THR A 180 -13.73 -18.41 -2.48
C THR A 180 -13.44 -16.95 -2.07
N PRO A 181 -13.54 -15.98 -3.00
CA PRO A 181 -13.19 -14.58 -2.69
C PRO A 181 -14.09 -14.03 -1.58
N ILE A 182 -13.49 -13.33 -0.62
CA ILE A 182 -14.19 -12.74 0.53
C ILE A 182 -14.13 -11.22 0.48
N ALA A 183 -15.23 -10.55 0.79
CA ALA A 183 -15.26 -9.09 0.94
C ALA A 183 -14.43 -8.65 2.16
N LEU A 184 -13.73 -7.53 2.04
CA LEU A 184 -12.94 -6.96 3.14
C LEU A 184 -13.81 -6.76 4.39
N GLU A 185 -15.04 -6.25 4.23
CA GLU A 185 -15.91 -5.97 5.38
C GLU A 185 -16.23 -7.25 6.18
N ASN A 186 -16.52 -8.36 5.49
CA ASN A 186 -16.78 -9.64 6.15
C ASN A 186 -15.53 -10.20 6.84
N LEU A 187 -14.35 -10.06 6.23
CA LEU A 187 -13.10 -10.50 6.84
C LEU A 187 -12.78 -9.70 8.11
N LEU A 188 -12.95 -8.37 8.08
CA LEU A 188 -12.77 -7.50 9.24
C LEU A 188 -13.76 -7.83 10.35
N HIS A 189 -15.01 -8.15 10.00
CA HIS A 189 -15.99 -8.61 10.97
C HIS A 189 -15.49 -9.85 11.72
N TYR A 190 -15.00 -10.87 11.00
CA TYR A 190 -14.41 -12.06 11.62
C TYR A 190 -13.22 -11.70 12.52
N LEU A 191 -12.26 -10.91 12.01
CA LEU A 191 -11.06 -10.55 12.77
C LEU A 191 -11.40 -9.86 14.09
N VAL A 192 -12.39 -8.96 14.11
CA VAL A 192 -12.79 -8.26 15.32
C VAL A 192 -13.64 -9.15 16.24
N ALA A 193 -14.59 -9.92 15.70
CA ALA A 193 -15.45 -10.80 16.48
C ALA A 193 -14.67 -11.94 17.17
N LEU A 194 -13.53 -12.38 16.60
CA LEU A 194 -12.64 -13.36 17.24
C LEU A 194 -12.15 -12.93 18.64
N LEU A 195 -12.17 -11.64 18.97
CA LEU A 195 -11.86 -11.15 20.32
C LEU A 195 -12.78 -11.70 21.40
N ASP A 196 -14.03 -11.99 21.03
CA ASP A 196 -15.07 -12.51 21.93
C ASP A 196 -15.09 -14.05 21.97
N HIS A 197 -14.21 -14.71 21.18
CA HIS A 197 -14.09 -16.16 21.10
C HIS A 197 -12.64 -16.61 21.36
N PRO A 198 -12.04 -16.32 22.53
CA PRO A 198 -10.69 -16.77 22.83
C PRO A 198 -10.59 -18.29 22.77
N ALA A 199 -9.52 -18.80 22.16
CA ALA A 199 -9.29 -20.23 22.06
C ALA A 199 -8.45 -20.74 23.24
N GLU A 200 -8.74 -21.95 23.72
CA GLU A 200 -7.90 -22.63 24.72
C GLU A 200 -6.73 -23.40 24.07
N GLN A 201 -6.85 -23.70 22.77
CA GLN A 201 -5.87 -24.46 21.99
C GLN A 201 -5.60 -23.77 20.66
N HIS A 202 -4.53 -24.17 19.98
CA HIS A 202 -4.31 -23.72 18.61
C HIS A 202 -5.43 -24.22 17.71
N ARG A 203 -5.95 -23.34 16.85
CA ARG A 203 -6.98 -23.69 15.86
C ARG A 203 -6.72 -22.98 14.54
N VAL A 204 -7.26 -23.56 13.48
CA VAL A 204 -7.23 -23.00 12.13
C VAL A 204 -8.67 -22.78 11.71
N LEU A 205 -8.98 -21.55 11.28
CA LEU A 205 -10.28 -21.17 10.75
C LEU A 205 -10.07 -20.63 9.35
N GLU A 206 -10.92 -21.03 8.40
CA GLU A 206 -10.83 -20.53 7.03
C GLU A 206 -11.98 -19.59 6.72
N ALA A 207 -11.68 -18.47 6.07
CA ALA A 207 -12.63 -17.44 5.71
C ALA A 207 -12.90 -17.48 4.21
N ALA A 208 -14.19 -17.51 3.86
CA ALA A 208 -14.66 -17.48 2.49
C ALA A 208 -15.84 -16.51 2.31
N GLY A 209 -15.98 -15.99 1.10
CA GLY A 209 -17.24 -15.40 0.66
C GLY A 209 -18.27 -16.47 0.29
N PRO A 210 -19.47 -16.06 -0.14
CA PRO A 210 -20.58 -16.96 -0.36
C PRO A 210 -20.49 -17.77 -1.66
N GLU A 211 -19.53 -17.46 -2.54
CA GLU A 211 -19.45 -17.99 -3.90
C GLU A 211 -18.09 -18.64 -4.18
N VAL A 212 -18.11 -19.77 -4.90
CA VAL A 212 -16.92 -20.39 -5.49
C VAL A 212 -16.79 -19.90 -6.92
N LEU A 213 -15.74 -19.15 -7.22
CA LEU A 213 -15.51 -18.53 -8.53
C LEU A 213 -14.12 -18.88 -9.08
N SER A 214 -14.06 -19.25 -10.35
CA SER A 214 -12.79 -19.23 -11.09
C SER A 214 -12.29 -17.80 -11.27
N TYR A 215 -10.98 -17.62 -11.46
CA TYR A 215 -10.43 -16.31 -11.82
C TYR A 215 -11.08 -15.76 -13.10
N GLN A 216 -11.44 -16.63 -14.06
CA GLN A 216 -12.13 -16.24 -15.28
C GLN A 216 -13.47 -15.59 -14.96
N GLN A 217 -14.28 -16.25 -14.14
CA GLN A 217 -15.57 -15.73 -13.71
C GLN A 217 -15.41 -14.43 -12.94
N GLN A 218 -14.38 -14.31 -12.08
CA GLN A 218 -14.11 -13.06 -11.38
C GLN A 218 -13.82 -11.89 -12.35
N PHE A 219 -13.03 -12.12 -13.42
CA PHE A 219 -12.83 -11.12 -14.48
C PHE A 219 -14.14 -10.77 -15.21
N GLU A 220 -14.94 -11.78 -15.56
CA GLU A 220 -16.23 -11.59 -16.24
C GLU A 220 -17.23 -10.79 -15.39
N HIS A 221 -17.31 -11.12 -14.10
CA HIS A 221 -18.13 -10.43 -13.11
C HIS A 221 -17.64 -8.99 -12.90
N PHE A 222 -16.34 -8.79 -12.73
CA PHE A 222 -15.75 -7.46 -12.62
C PHE A 222 -16.06 -6.60 -13.86
N MET A 223 -15.91 -7.16 -15.07
CA MET A 223 -16.25 -6.48 -16.33
C MET A 223 -17.73 -6.09 -16.39
N ARG A 224 -18.63 -6.97 -15.94
CA ARG A 224 -20.08 -6.71 -15.85
C ARG A 224 -20.39 -5.56 -14.90
N VAL A 225 -19.80 -5.57 -13.70
CA VAL A 225 -20.04 -4.54 -12.67
C VAL A 225 -19.44 -3.19 -13.06
N SER A 226 -18.22 -3.17 -13.61
CA SER A 226 -17.52 -1.95 -14.06
C SER A 226 -18.02 -1.40 -15.40
N GLY A 227 -18.88 -2.13 -16.11
CA GLY A 227 -19.37 -1.76 -17.45
C GLY A 227 -18.29 -1.84 -18.55
N ARG A 228 -17.13 -2.44 -18.29
CA ARG A 228 -16.04 -2.57 -19.25
C ARG A 228 -16.19 -3.86 -20.07
N ARG A 229 -16.03 -3.76 -21.39
CA ARG A 229 -16.04 -4.93 -22.29
C ARG A 229 -14.63 -5.21 -22.78
N ARG A 230 -14.02 -6.32 -22.35
CA ARG A 230 -12.71 -6.78 -22.82
C ARG A 230 -12.81 -8.19 -23.39
N TRP A 231 -11.98 -8.50 -24.36
CA TRP A 231 -11.89 -9.86 -24.88
C TRP A 231 -11.04 -10.70 -23.94
N LEU A 232 -11.55 -11.85 -23.51
CA LEU A 232 -10.82 -12.78 -22.65
C LEU A 232 -10.40 -13.99 -23.50
N ILE A 233 -9.16 -13.99 -23.95
CA ILE A 233 -8.60 -15.01 -24.85
C ILE A 233 -7.56 -15.83 -24.08
N PRO A 234 -7.89 -17.05 -23.62
CA PRO A 234 -6.94 -17.87 -22.90
C PRO A 234 -5.80 -18.33 -23.82
N ILE A 235 -4.56 -18.02 -23.45
CA ILE A 235 -3.37 -18.37 -24.24
C ILE A 235 -2.59 -19.54 -23.60
N PRO A 236 -2.06 -20.50 -24.38
CA PRO A 236 -1.35 -21.67 -23.87
C PRO A 236 0.13 -21.36 -23.54
N PHE A 237 0.45 -20.18 -22.99
CA PHE A 237 1.83 -19.85 -22.62
C PHE A 237 2.20 -20.40 -21.22
N PRO A 238 3.40 -21.00 -21.06
CA PRO A 238 3.89 -21.41 -19.76
C PRO A 238 4.10 -20.21 -18.83
N THR A 239 3.69 -20.31 -17.56
CA THR A 239 3.79 -19.23 -16.55
C THR A 239 5.17 -18.58 -16.43
N ARG A 240 6.25 -19.34 -16.69
CA ARG A 240 7.64 -18.85 -16.63
C ARG A 240 7.95 -17.74 -17.66
N TRP A 241 7.10 -17.57 -18.67
CA TRP A 241 7.24 -16.55 -19.71
C TRP A 241 6.50 -15.24 -19.41
N ILE A 242 5.63 -15.20 -18.40
CA ILE A 242 5.02 -13.95 -17.94
C ILE A 242 6.12 -13.18 -17.22
N SER A 243 6.71 -12.20 -17.92
CA SER A 243 7.77 -11.42 -17.34
C SER A 243 7.22 -10.56 -16.20
N VAL A 244 7.91 -10.54 -15.06
CA VAL A 244 7.66 -9.59 -13.96
C VAL A 244 7.65 -8.15 -14.48
N TRP A 245 8.41 -7.90 -15.55
CA TRP A 245 8.41 -6.64 -16.30
C TRP A 245 7.06 -6.31 -16.92
N PHE A 246 6.40 -7.25 -17.62
CA PHE A 246 5.06 -7.04 -18.20
C PHE A 246 4.02 -6.69 -17.14
N LEU A 247 4.04 -7.38 -16.00
CA LEU A 247 3.14 -7.06 -14.87
C LEU A 247 3.44 -5.68 -14.29
N ASN A 248 4.72 -5.35 -14.08
CA ASN A 248 5.10 -4.01 -13.63
C ASN A 248 4.70 -2.92 -14.63
N VAL A 249 4.58 -3.23 -15.91
CA VAL A 249 4.09 -2.27 -16.91
C VAL A 249 2.58 -2.08 -16.81
N ILE A 250 1.82 -3.16 -16.64
CA ILE A 250 0.35 -3.13 -16.75
C ILE A 250 -0.37 -2.93 -15.42
N THR A 251 0.24 -3.35 -14.31
CA THR A 251 -0.35 -3.21 -12.99
C THR A 251 0.44 -2.19 -12.18
N SER A 252 -0.26 -1.44 -11.35
CA SER A 252 0.32 -0.50 -10.38
C SER A 252 0.84 -1.19 -9.13
N VAL A 253 0.43 -2.45 -8.90
CA VAL A 253 0.82 -3.30 -7.78
C VAL A 253 2.32 -3.58 -7.78
N PRO A 254 3.00 -3.61 -6.61
CA PRO A 254 4.42 -3.93 -6.53
C PRO A 254 4.77 -5.27 -7.22
N PRO A 255 5.88 -5.37 -7.96
CA PRO A 255 6.18 -6.55 -8.77
C PRO A 255 6.38 -7.84 -7.97
N THR A 256 6.91 -7.74 -6.74
CA THR A 256 7.12 -8.88 -5.84
C THR A 256 5.79 -9.48 -5.38
N THR A 257 4.83 -8.61 -5.03
CA THR A 257 3.44 -8.95 -4.73
C THR A 257 2.75 -9.61 -5.91
N ALA A 258 2.86 -9.04 -7.12
CA ALA A 258 2.28 -9.64 -8.31
C ALA A 258 2.85 -11.04 -8.61
N LYS A 259 4.17 -11.23 -8.43
CA LYS A 259 4.83 -12.53 -8.62
C LYS A 259 4.32 -13.59 -7.63
N ALA A 260 4.24 -13.25 -6.35
CA ALA A 260 3.76 -14.17 -5.31
C ALA A 260 2.31 -14.58 -5.55
N LEU A 261 1.45 -13.62 -5.93
CA LEU A 261 0.06 -13.88 -6.29
C LEU A 261 -0.03 -14.89 -7.44
N ILE A 262 0.68 -14.66 -8.57
CA ILE A 262 0.63 -15.53 -9.75
C ILE A 262 1.04 -16.97 -9.45
N GLN A 263 2.04 -17.17 -8.59
CA GLN A 263 2.45 -18.52 -8.21
C GLN A 263 1.33 -19.28 -7.46
N GLY A 264 0.52 -18.57 -6.67
CA GLY A 264 -0.64 -19.14 -5.96
C GLY A 264 -1.85 -19.43 -6.85
N LEU A 265 -1.97 -18.84 -8.04
CA LEU A 265 -3.16 -18.96 -8.91
C LEU A 265 -3.25 -20.29 -9.67
N LYS A 266 -2.28 -21.20 -9.51
CA LYS A 266 -2.22 -22.46 -10.27
C LYS A 266 -3.18 -23.55 -9.78
N HIS A 267 -3.66 -23.43 -8.54
CA HIS A 267 -4.39 -24.49 -7.85
C HIS A 267 -5.74 -23.98 -7.37
N ASP A 268 -6.70 -24.89 -7.23
CA ASP A 268 -7.95 -24.59 -6.54
C ASP A 268 -7.65 -24.36 -5.06
N LEU A 269 -8.00 -23.17 -4.56
CA LEU A 269 -7.85 -22.78 -3.17
C LEU A 269 -9.25 -22.50 -2.63
N LEU A 270 -9.95 -23.57 -2.27
CA LEU A 270 -11.30 -23.53 -1.72
C LEU A 270 -11.21 -23.59 -0.20
N ALA A 271 -11.74 -22.58 0.47
CA ALA A 271 -11.78 -22.58 1.92
C ALA A 271 -12.90 -23.50 2.46
N ASP A 272 -12.65 -24.12 3.60
CA ASP A 272 -13.69 -24.75 4.42
C ASP A 272 -14.05 -23.84 5.60
N ASP A 273 -15.08 -23.01 5.40
CA ASP A 273 -15.48 -21.97 6.36
C ASP A 273 -16.62 -22.39 7.31
N ARG A 274 -17.01 -23.67 7.31
CA ARG A 274 -18.13 -24.18 8.12
C ARG A 274 -17.95 -23.89 9.61
N GLU A 275 -16.76 -24.14 10.14
CA GLU A 275 -16.43 -23.89 11.55
C GLU A 275 -16.47 -22.40 11.88
N LEU A 276 -15.87 -21.56 11.04
CA LEU A 276 -15.83 -20.11 11.25
C LEU A 276 -17.24 -19.49 11.19
N ARG A 277 -18.09 -19.92 10.23
CA ARG A 277 -19.48 -19.44 10.12
C ARG A 277 -20.34 -19.88 11.29
N ALA A 278 -20.13 -21.10 11.80
CA ALA A 278 -20.84 -21.58 12.97
C ALA A 278 -20.44 -20.79 14.23
N LEU A 279 -19.16 -20.45 14.35
CA LEU A 279 -18.63 -19.67 15.48
C LEU A 279 -19.06 -18.21 15.44
N ILE A 280 -19.00 -17.57 14.26
CA ILE A 280 -19.30 -16.15 14.06
C ILE A 280 -20.27 -16.01 12.87
N PRO A 281 -21.59 -16.19 13.09
CA PRO A 281 -22.58 -16.03 12.03
C PRO A 281 -22.64 -14.59 11.52
N GLN A 282 -22.64 -14.42 10.19
CA GLN A 282 -22.82 -13.11 9.55
C GLN A 282 -23.40 -13.26 8.14
N ASP A 283 -23.99 -12.18 7.62
CA ASP A 283 -24.41 -12.09 6.22
C ASP A 283 -23.19 -11.83 5.32
N LEU A 284 -22.96 -12.73 4.37
CA LEU A 284 -21.82 -12.63 3.47
C LEU A 284 -22.15 -11.86 2.20
N ILE A 285 -21.28 -10.91 1.88
CA ILE A 285 -21.38 -10.05 0.70
C ILE A 285 -20.95 -10.86 -0.52
N ARG A 286 -21.80 -10.86 -1.54
CA ARG A 286 -21.53 -11.52 -2.83
C ARG A 286 -20.42 -10.80 -3.59
N PHE A 287 -19.74 -11.50 -4.48
CA PHE A 287 -18.60 -10.95 -5.23
C PHE A 287 -18.97 -9.65 -5.97
N ASP A 288 -20.08 -9.63 -6.70
CA ASP A 288 -20.50 -8.46 -7.49
C ASP A 288 -20.77 -7.23 -6.61
N ASP A 289 -21.35 -7.44 -5.42
CA ASP A 289 -21.63 -6.38 -4.47
C ASP A 289 -20.35 -5.88 -3.79
N ALA A 290 -19.43 -6.79 -3.45
CA ALA A 290 -18.11 -6.45 -2.93
C ALA A 290 -17.32 -5.61 -3.95
N VAL A 291 -17.33 -5.98 -5.23
CA VAL A 291 -16.73 -5.18 -6.31
C VAL A 291 -17.38 -3.81 -6.41
N ARG A 292 -18.71 -3.73 -6.34
CA ARG A 292 -19.45 -2.45 -6.42
C ARG A 292 -19.11 -1.53 -5.24
N ASN A 293 -19.10 -2.06 -4.02
CA ASN A 293 -18.72 -1.33 -2.82
C ASN A 293 -17.28 -0.84 -2.92
N THR A 294 -16.38 -1.72 -3.37
CA THR A 294 -14.96 -1.41 -3.55
C THR A 294 -14.75 -0.26 -4.54
N LEU A 295 -15.37 -0.32 -5.72
CA LEU A 295 -15.26 0.75 -6.72
C LEU A 295 -15.82 2.09 -6.21
N LYS A 296 -16.87 2.05 -5.38
CA LYS A 296 -17.44 3.23 -4.73
C LYS A 296 -16.51 3.79 -3.64
N GLU A 297 -15.82 2.95 -2.89
CA GLU A 297 -14.80 3.37 -1.92
C GLU A 297 -13.61 4.04 -2.63
N GLU A 298 -13.20 3.51 -3.79
CA GLU A 298 -12.12 4.09 -4.60
C GLU A 298 -12.43 5.49 -5.13
N GLU A 299 -13.71 5.87 -5.30
CA GLU A 299 -14.10 7.26 -5.61
C GLU A 299 -13.61 8.26 -4.54
N GLN A 300 -13.46 7.81 -3.30
CA GLN A 300 -13.04 8.61 -2.17
C GLN A 300 -11.53 8.52 -1.89
N LEU A 301 -10.74 7.80 -2.71
CA LEU A 301 -9.32 7.55 -2.43
C LEU A 301 -8.51 8.84 -2.21
N VAL A 302 -8.79 9.86 -3.02
CA VAL A 302 -8.11 11.16 -2.95
C VAL A 302 -8.65 12.06 -1.84
N ASN A 303 -9.73 11.67 -1.17
CA ASN A 303 -10.20 12.31 0.05
C ASN A 303 -9.41 11.77 1.26
N SER A 304 -8.09 11.93 1.22
CA SER A 304 -7.18 11.39 2.21
C SER A 304 -6.04 12.36 2.54
N SER A 305 -5.36 12.11 3.66
CA SER A 305 -4.22 12.90 4.11
C SER A 305 -3.06 12.94 3.11
N ASP A 306 -2.93 11.90 2.28
CA ASP A 306 -1.97 11.87 1.16
C ASP A 306 -2.23 12.94 0.10
N TRP A 307 -3.46 13.44 0.01
CA TRP A 307 -3.82 14.50 -0.93
C TRP A 307 -4.15 15.81 -0.23
N GLY A 308 -3.87 15.91 1.07
CA GLY A 308 -4.20 17.08 1.89
C GLY A 308 -5.71 17.38 1.93
N TYR A 309 -6.56 16.39 1.63
CA TYR A 309 -8.00 16.58 1.42
C TYR A 309 -8.33 17.66 0.37
N ASP A 310 -7.47 17.81 -0.64
CA ASP A 310 -7.60 18.88 -1.64
C ASP A 310 -8.78 18.66 -2.60
N ALA A 311 -9.66 19.67 -2.68
CA ALA A 311 -10.86 19.61 -3.51
C ALA A 311 -10.57 19.50 -5.03
N GLN A 312 -9.44 20.02 -5.51
CA GLN A 312 -9.07 19.91 -6.93
C GLN A 312 -8.57 18.50 -7.25
N ALA A 313 -7.83 17.87 -6.34
CA ALA A 313 -7.48 16.46 -6.45
C ALA A 313 -8.74 15.60 -6.49
N PHE A 314 -9.71 15.86 -5.59
CA PHE A 314 -11.02 15.20 -5.57
C PHE A 314 -11.78 15.33 -6.89
N ALA A 315 -11.93 16.55 -7.41
CA ALA A 315 -12.69 16.79 -8.65
C ALA A 315 -12.07 16.13 -9.90
N ARG A 316 -10.75 15.94 -9.92
CA ARG A 316 -10.00 15.35 -11.04
C ARG A 316 -9.84 13.85 -10.96
N TRP A 317 -10.06 13.27 -9.79
CA TRP A 317 -9.98 11.84 -9.60
C TRP A 317 -11.06 11.12 -10.39
N ARG A 318 -10.71 9.92 -10.83
CA ARG A 318 -11.57 9.01 -11.58
C ARG A 318 -11.30 7.61 -11.05
N PRO A 319 -12.34 6.79 -10.78
CA PRO A 319 -12.17 5.42 -10.28
C PRO A 319 -11.33 4.53 -11.19
N GLU A 320 -11.19 4.87 -12.48
CA GLU A 320 -10.37 4.11 -13.43
C GLU A 320 -8.87 4.41 -13.34
N TYR A 321 -8.47 5.34 -12.48
CA TYR A 321 -7.07 5.57 -12.18
C TYR A 321 -6.56 4.45 -11.29
N GLY A 322 -5.33 3.97 -11.53
CA GLY A 322 -4.74 2.93 -10.68
C GLY A 322 -4.68 3.36 -9.21
N TYR A 323 -5.16 2.53 -8.29
CA TYR A 323 -5.14 2.73 -6.83
C TYR A 323 -3.72 2.98 -6.34
N TYR A 324 -2.77 2.13 -6.73
CA TYR A 324 -1.38 2.32 -6.36
C TYR A 324 -0.73 3.34 -7.31
N PRO A 325 0.00 4.33 -6.79
CA PRO A 325 0.76 5.21 -7.63
C PRO A 325 2.00 4.50 -8.18
N LYS A 326 2.28 4.70 -9.46
CA LYS A 326 3.65 4.61 -9.99
C LYS A 326 4.50 5.71 -9.36
N GLN A 327 5.80 5.45 -9.22
CA GLN A 327 6.71 6.39 -8.57
C GLN A 327 8.06 6.47 -9.26
N ALA A 328 8.63 7.67 -9.29
CA ALA A 328 10.00 7.92 -9.73
C ALA A 328 10.58 9.05 -8.87
N GLY A 329 11.80 8.87 -8.37
CA GLY A 329 12.39 9.82 -7.44
C GLY A 329 13.82 9.48 -7.07
N CYS A 330 14.39 10.31 -6.21
CA CYS A 330 15.73 10.12 -5.68
C CYS A 330 15.79 10.55 -4.22
N THR A 331 16.35 9.69 -3.39
CA THR A 331 16.72 10.00 -2.01
C THR A 331 18.21 10.33 -1.93
N VAL A 332 18.55 11.44 -1.30
CA VAL A 332 19.94 11.85 -1.04
C VAL A 332 20.17 12.03 0.46
N LYS A 333 21.38 11.70 0.91
CA LYS A 333 21.86 11.94 2.27
C LYS A 333 22.70 13.21 2.26
N THR A 334 22.55 14.06 3.27
CA THR A 334 23.25 15.34 3.37
C THR A 334 23.54 15.71 4.81
N SER A 335 24.57 16.53 5.01
CA SER A 335 24.92 17.15 6.30
C SER A 335 24.22 18.49 6.54
N ALA A 336 23.43 19.00 5.58
CA ALA A 336 22.68 20.24 5.75
C ALA A 336 21.73 20.16 6.96
N SER A 337 21.50 21.31 7.61
CA SER A 337 20.49 21.40 8.67
C SER A 337 19.09 21.18 8.08
N LEU A 338 18.18 20.71 8.93
CA LEU A 338 16.79 20.47 8.54
C LEU A 338 16.08 21.77 8.14
N GLU A 339 16.35 22.86 8.86
CA GLU A 339 15.90 24.21 8.56
C GLU A 339 16.38 24.66 7.17
N ALA A 340 17.68 24.52 6.86
CA ALA A 340 18.21 24.92 5.57
C ALA A 340 17.59 24.11 4.42
N LEU A 341 17.37 22.81 4.60
CA LEU A 341 16.65 21.98 3.63
C LEU A 341 15.22 22.48 3.42
N TRP A 342 14.50 22.76 4.50
CA TRP A 342 13.13 23.26 4.45
C TRP A 342 13.04 24.59 3.70
N GLU A 343 13.93 25.53 4.01
CA GLU A 343 14.00 26.82 3.33
C GLU A 343 14.33 26.68 1.85
N VAL A 344 15.30 25.84 1.47
CA VAL A 344 15.66 25.64 0.06
C VAL A 344 14.52 24.98 -0.69
N VAL A 345 13.88 23.92 -0.16
CA VAL A 345 12.71 23.28 -0.79
C VAL A 345 11.59 24.30 -1.04
N ASN A 346 11.36 25.19 -0.08
CA ASN A 346 10.39 26.27 -0.20
C ASN A 346 10.73 27.33 -1.26
N GLN A 347 11.89 27.30 -1.91
CA GLN A 347 12.25 28.21 -3.01
C GLN A 347 11.81 27.72 -4.40
N ILE A 348 11.16 26.56 -4.51
CA ILE A 348 10.65 26.02 -5.78
C ILE A 348 9.78 27.04 -6.53
N GLY A 349 10.00 27.19 -7.84
CA GLY A 349 9.39 28.21 -8.69
C GLY A 349 10.01 29.62 -8.57
N GLY A 350 10.98 29.81 -7.67
CA GLY A 350 11.74 31.04 -7.50
C GLY A 350 12.88 31.21 -8.49
N LYS A 351 14.00 31.80 -8.06
CA LYS A 351 15.18 32.09 -8.92
C LYS A 351 15.75 30.83 -9.59
N GLU A 352 15.87 29.75 -8.83
CA GLU A 352 16.36 28.44 -9.32
C GLU A 352 15.28 27.66 -10.11
N ARG A 353 14.06 28.20 -10.25
CA ARG A 353 12.89 27.56 -10.86
C ARG A 353 12.62 26.19 -10.22
N TYR A 354 12.84 25.08 -10.93
CA TYR A 354 12.65 23.72 -10.40
C TYR A 354 13.96 23.06 -9.94
N PHE A 355 14.99 23.86 -9.63
CA PHE A 355 16.36 23.44 -9.25
C PHE A 355 17.15 22.70 -10.34
N PHE A 356 16.50 21.93 -11.21
CA PHE A 356 17.17 21.14 -12.24
C PHE A 356 16.25 20.83 -13.42
N GLY A 357 16.84 20.70 -14.62
CA GLY A 357 16.10 20.33 -15.83
C GLY A 357 15.07 21.39 -16.27
N ASN A 358 15.30 22.67 -15.95
CA ASN A 358 14.34 23.76 -16.19
C ASN A 358 13.85 23.84 -17.65
N LEU A 359 14.70 23.54 -18.63
CA LEU A 359 14.30 23.48 -20.04
C LEU A 359 13.23 22.41 -20.30
N LEU A 360 13.34 21.24 -19.68
CA LEU A 360 12.35 20.15 -19.83
C LEU A 360 11.00 20.55 -19.23
N TRP A 361 11.01 21.22 -18.07
CA TRP A 361 9.81 21.75 -17.45
C TRP A 361 9.13 22.83 -18.31
N GLN A 362 9.93 23.72 -18.91
CA GLN A 362 9.42 24.74 -19.83
C GLN A 362 8.83 24.12 -21.09
N THR A 363 9.52 23.15 -21.72
CA THR A 363 9.00 22.42 -22.88
C THR A 363 7.65 21.78 -22.56
N ARG A 364 7.55 21.10 -21.42
CA ARG A 364 6.29 20.47 -21.01
C ARG A 364 5.18 21.49 -20.75
N GLY A 365 5.49 22.63 -20.15
CA GLY A 365 4.54 23.73 -19.96
C GLY A 365 4.03 24.31 -21.28
N THR A 366 4.92 24.48 -22.26
CA THR A 366 4.56 24.93 -23.61
C THR A 366 3.65 23.93 -24.33
N MET A 367 3.91 22.62 -24.19
CA MET A 367 3.03 21.58 -24.74
C MET A 367 1.61 21.67 -24.17
N ASP A 368 1.45 21.98 -22.88
CA ASP A 368 0.13 22.13 -22.25
C ASP A 368 -0.63 23.34 -22.80
N LEU A 369 0.10 24.45 -23.01
CA LEU A 369 -0.43 25.67 -23.61
C LEU A 369 -0.92 25.44 -25.05
N LEU A 370 -0.19 24.64 -25.83
CA LEU A 370 -0.58 24.27 -27.20
C LEU A 370 -1.90 23.47 -27.25
N VAL A 371 -2.23 22.74 -26.18
CA VAL A 371 -3.51 22.01 -26.03
C VAL A 371 -4.59 22.91 -25.38
N GLY A 372 -4.36 24.23 -25.36
CA GLY A 372 -5.31 25.24 -24.89
C GLY A 372 -5.47 25.30 -23.37
N HIS A 373 -4.59 24.65 -22.60
CA HIS A 373 -4.64 24.67 -21.14
C HIS A 373 -3.74 25.78 -20.58
N ARG A 374 -4.38 26.84 -20.04
CA ARG A 374 -3.67 27.98 -19.45
C ARG A 374 -3.42 27.70 -17.97
N LEU A 375 -2.17 27.49 -17.62
CA LEU A 375 -1.73 27.30 -16.24
C LEU A 375 -1.26 28.62 -15.63
N ALA A 376 -1.37 28.72 -14.31
CA ALA A 376 -0.74 29.81 -13.57
C ALA A 376 0.77 29.84 -13.84
N LYS A 377 1.37 31.02 -13.73
CA LYS A 377 2.80 31.24 -13.88
C LYS A 377 3.32 31.98 -12.66
N GLY A 378 4.51 31.61 -12.22
CA GLY A 378 5.15 32.18 -11.04
C GLY A 378 4.70 31.53 -9.73
N ARG A 379 5.12 32.14 -8.63
CA ARG A 379 4.83 31.71 -7.26
C ARG A 379 4.50 32.93 -6.39
N PRO A 380 3.93 32.75 -5.20
CA PRO A 380 3.81 33.83 -4.24
C PRO A 380 5.17 34.42 -3.87
N ALA A 381 5.19 35.74 -3.59
CA ALA A 381 6.41 36.48 -3.24
C ALA A 381 6.96 36.17 -1.83
N ARG A 382 6.21 35.43 -1.01
CA ARG A 382 6.61 35.03 0.35
C ARG A 382 7.64 33.88 0.34
N PRO A 383 8.50 33.79 1.37
CA PRO A 383 9.57 32.81 1.43
C PRO A 383 9.05 31.36 1.56
N TYR A 384 8.05 31.14 2.42
CA TYR A 384 7.46 29.82 2.64
C TYR A 384 6.13 29.68 1.91
N LEU A 385 5.95 28.52 1.29
CA LEU A 385 4.72 28.15 0.60
C LEU A 385 3.68 27.68 1.62
N GLU A 386 2.42 27.96 1.32
CA GLU A 386 1.27 27.51 2.10
C GLU A 386 0.35 26.63 1.25
N VAL A 387 -0.50 25.86 1.92
CA VAL A 387 -1.51 25.04 1.24
C VAL A 387 -2.41 25.92 0.38
N GLY A 388 -2.61 25.53 -0.87
CA GLY A 388 -3.40 26.27 -1.86
C GLY A 388 -2.56 27.13 -2.80
N ASP A 389 -1.29 27.38 -2.51
CA ASP A 389 -0.42 28.20 -3.36
C ASP A 389 -0.22 27.59 -4.74
N ALA A 390 -0.22 28.45 -5.77
CA ALA A 390 0.16 28.08 -7.12
C ALA A 390 1.66 28.32 -7.33
N VAL A 391 2.37 27.30 -7.80
CA VAL A 391 3.77 27.36 -8.23
C VAL A 391 3.83 26.93 -9.69
N ASP A 392 3.74 27.90 -10.59
CA ASP A 392 3.51 27.70 -12.02
C ASP A 392 2.32 26.75 -12.24
N SER A 393 2.57 25.59 -12.87
CA SER A 393 1.58 24.55 -13.16
C SER A 393 1.26 23.63 -11.98
N TRP A 394 1.72 23.95 -10.79
CA TRP A 394 1.57 23.10 -9.61
C TRP A 394 0.76 23.82 -8.55
N LYS A 395 0.02 23.05 -7.75
CA LYS A 395 -0.68 23.56 -6.57
C LYS A 395 -0.13 22.91 -5.32
N VAL A 396 0.23 23.67 -4.31
CA VAL A 396 0.68 23.14 -3.02
C VAL A 396 -0.52 22.53 -2.30
N ILE A 397 -0.42 21.26 -1.94
CA ILE A 397 -1.52 20.50 -1.29
C ILE A 397 -1.16 20.05 0.14
N ILE A 398 0.13 19.92 0.45
CA ILE A 398 0.59 19.57 1.81
C ILE A 398 1.78 20.44 2.16
N VAL A 399 1.73 21.05 3.35
CA VAL A 399 2.84 21.76 3.98
C VAL A 399 2.94 21.27 5.42
N GLU A 400 3.97 20.48 5.69
CA GLU A 400 4.36 20.04 7.03
C GLU A 400 5.77 20.58 7.28
N PRO A 401 5.92 21.65 8.07
CA PRO A 401 7.21 22.28 8.31
C PRO A 401 8.29 21.26 8.68
N GLU A 402 9.43 21.37 8.00
CA GLU A 402 10.60 20.50 8.19
C GLU A 402 10.36 19.00 7.98
N LYS A 403 9.22 18.62 7.39
CA LYS A 403 8.84 17.22 7.17
C LYS A 403 8.46 16.95 5.72
N GLN A 404 7.52 17.72 5.18
CA GLN A 404 6.95 17.42 3.86
C GLN A 404 6.41 18.65 3.15
N LEU A 405 6.73 18.78 1.86
CA LEU A 405 6.04 19.66 0.93
C LEU A 405 5.54 18.82 -0.25
N ALA A 406 4.24 18.86 -0.54
CA ALA A 406 3.67 18.16 -1.69
C ALA A 406 2.91 19.10 -2.63
N LEU A 407 3.13 18.92 -3.93
CA LEU A 407 2.51 19.71 -4.97
C LEU A 407 1.72 18.82 -5.94
N LEU A 408 0.44 19.16 -6.13
CA LEU A 408 -0.45 18.56 -7.11
C LEU A 408 -0.04 18.95 -8.53
N PHE A 409 0.03 17.96 -9.42
CA PHE A 409 0.35 18.15 -10.82
C PHE A 409 -0.82 18.79 -11.57
N GLY A 410 -0.72 20.07 -11.95
CA GLY A 410 -1.81 20.82 -12.56
C GLY A 410 -1.96 20.67 -14.08
N MET A 411 -0.97 20.12 -14.79
CA MET A 411 -1.03 19.98 -16.26
C MET A 411 -2.03 18.90 -16.70
N LYS A 412 -2.52 19.00 -17.95
CA LYS A 412 -3.36 17.97 -18.56
C LYS A 412 -2.52 16.74 -18.89
N ALA A 413 -2.83 15.61 -18.26
CA ALA A 413 -2.20 14.33 -18.55
C ALA A 413 -3.20 13.19 -18.25
N PRO A 414 -3.02 12.00 -18.85
CA PRO A 414 -3.91 10.86 -18.64
C PRO A 414 -3.65 10.19 -17.27
N GLY A 415 -4.00 10.89 -16.20
CA GLY A 415 -3.85 10.43 -14.82
C GLY A 415 -3.73 11.60 -13.85
N LEU A 416 -3.45 11.28 -12.58
CA LEU A 416 -3.28 12.24 -11.51
C LEU A 416 -1.96 12.00 -10.80
N GLY A 417 -1.23 13.06 -10.46
CA GLY A 417 0.03 12.90 -9.76
C GLY A 417 0.35 14.04 -8.82
N ARG A 418 1.32 13.78 -7.94
CA ARG A 418 1.89 14.73 -6.99
C ARG A 418 3.40 14.61 -6.96
N LEU A 419 4.08 15.73 -6.76
CA LEU A 419 5.52 15.80 -6.49
C LEU A 419 5.71 16.06 -4.99
N CYS A 420 6.45 15.19 -4.31
CA CYS A 420 6.69 15.28 -2.88
C CYS A 420 8.18 15.52 -2.60
N PHE A 421 8.44 16.41 -1.65
CA PHE A 421 9.70 16.61 -0.99
C PHE A 421 9.54 16.15 0.45
N THR A 422 10.21 15.08 0.84
CA THR A 422 10.15 14.53 2.21
C THR A 422 11.50 14.68 2.87
N LEU A 423 11.52 15.24 4.07
CA LEU A 423 12.72 15.42 4.88
C LEU A 423 12.68 14.46 6.07
N LYS A 424 13.80 13.80 6.35
CA LYS A 424 13.95 12.94 7.53
C LYS A 424 15.22 13.29 8.27
N ASP A 425 15.09 13.54 9.56
CA ASP A 425 16.24 13.65 10.46
C ASP A 425 16.68 12.26 10.92
N LYS A 426 17.96 11.94 10.71
CA LYS A 426 18.61 10.71 11.20
C LYS A 426 19.62 11.00 12.32
N GLY A 427 19.62 12.22 12.86
CA GLY A 427 20.56 12.69 13.88
C GLY A 427 21.82 13.27 13.27
N ASP A 428 22.77 12.40 12.92
CA ASP A 428 24.07 12.79 12.35
C ASP A 428 23.96 13.33 10.92
N ARG A 429 22.91 12.94 10.20
CA ARG A 429 22.64 13.34 8.81
C ARG A 429 21.15 13.48 8.55
N ARG A 430 20.80 14.20 7.49
CA ARG A 430 19.42 14.33 7.01
C ARG A 430 19.25 13.59 5.69
N GLU A 431 18.05 13.10 5.43
CA GLU A 431 17.66 12.52 4.15
C GLU A 431 16.60 13.40 3.49
N LEU A 432 16.84 13.74 2.22
CA LEU A 432 15.87 14.40 1.34
C LEU A 432 15.41 13.39 0.30
N ASP A 433 14.11 13.10 0.24
CA ASP A 433 13.48 12.33 -0.82
C ASP A 433 12.66 13.24 -1.72
N VAL A 434 13.03 13.31 -3.00
CA VAL A 434 12.28 14.01 -4.04
C VAL A 434 11.63 12.98 -4.93
N ARG A 435 10.29 12.93 -4.96
CA ARG A 435 9.57 11.83 -5.60
C ARG A 435 8.26 12.27 -6.22
N ALA A 436 8.06 11.90 -7.49
CA ALA A 436 6.76 11.99 -8.14
C ALA A 436 5.97 10.69 -7.94
N TRP A 437 4.70 10.85 -7.65
CA TRP A 437 3.69 9.80 -7.54
C TRP A 437 2.66 10.02 -8.64
N TRP A 438 2.27 8.95 -9.35
CA TRP A 438 1.42 9.01 -10.52
C TRP A 438 0.41 7.87 -10.54
N HIS A 439 -0.87 8.21 -10.54
CA HIS A 439 -1.98 7.29 -10.72
C HIS A 439 -2.38 7.33 -12.20
N PRO A 440 -2.01 6.32 -13.00
CA PRO A 440 -2.24 6.32 -14.43
C PRO A 440 -3.71 6.07 -14.75
N HIS A 441 -4.25 6.81 -15.73
CA HIS A 441 -5.54 6.52 -16.35
C HIS A 441 -5.39 5.47 -17.45
N GLY A 442 -5.69 4.21 -17.16
CA GLY A 442 -5.70 3.19 -18.19
C GLY A 442 -4.35 3.01 -18.91
N MET A 443 -4.43 2.52 -20.15
CA MET A 443 -3.27 2.48 -21.06
C MET A 443 -2.64 3.84 -21.37
N PRO A 444 -3.42 4.89 -21.69
CA PRO A 444 -2.82 6.19 -22.02
C PRO A 444 -1.94 6.71 -20.88
N GLY A 445 -2.38 6.52 -19.63
CA GLY A 445 -1.63 6.88 -18.43
C GLY A 445 -0.34 6.10 -18.24
N LEU A 446 -0.38 4.80 -18.52
CA LEU A 446 0.80 3.94 -18.45
C LEU A 446 1.81 4.26 -19.54
N PHE A 447 1.38 4.43 -20.79
CA PHE A 447 2.28 4.83 -21.88
C PHE A 447 2.91 6.19 -21.62
N TYR A 448 2.12 7.17 -21.17
CA TYR A 448 2.63 8.47 -20.76
C TYR A 448 3.70 8.33 -19.67
N TRP A 449 3.42 7.53 -18.64
CA TRP A 449 4.37 7.29 -17.56
C TRP A 449 5.68 6.68 -18.08
N LEU A 450 5.60 5.58 -18.83
CA LEU A 450 6.76 4.86 -19.36
C LEU A 450 7.63 5.73 -20.25
N PHE A 451 7.00 6.50 -21.14
CA PHE A 451 7.69 7.45 -22.01
C PHE A 451 8.47 8.50 -21.21
N MET A 452 7.91 8.95 -20.09
CA MET A 452 8.51 9.98 -19.24
C MET A 452 9.52 9.44 -18.21
N ILE A 453 9.61 8.12 -17.96
CA ILE A 453 10.52 7.55 -16.95
C ILE A 453 11.97 8.05 -17.09
N PRO A 454 12.61 8.04 -18.27
CA PRO A 454 14.00 8.49 -18.39
C PRO A 454 14.17 9.97 -17.99
N ALA A 455 13.24 10.83 -18.41
CA ALA A 455 13.23 12.24 -18.04
C ALA A 455 13.00 12.43 -16.54
N HIS A 456 12.03 11.71 -15.96
CA HIS A 456 11.75 11.76 -14.51
C HIS A 456 12.97 11.37 -13.68
N LEU A 457 13.62 10.24 -13.99
CA LEU A 457 14.79 9.78 -13.25
C LEU A 457 15.95 10.77 -13.34
N PHE A 458 16.17 11.35 -14.52
CA PHE A 458 17.19 12.38 -14.72
C PHE A 458 16.87 13.66 -13.92
N ILE A 459 15.64 14.16 -14.04
CA ILE A 459 15.21 15.40 -13.39
C ILE A 459 15.25 15.27 -11.87
N PHE A 460 14.62 14.25 -11.30
CA PHE A 460 14.48 14.12 -9.84
C PHE A 460 15.82 13.83 -9.16
N ARG A 461 16.72 13.08 -9.81
CA ARG A 461 18.08 12.89 -9.30
C ARG A 461 18.88 14.19 -9.28
N GLY A 462 18.79 15.00 -10.34
CA GLY A 462 19.46 16.30 -10.39
C GLY A 462 18.87 17.30 -9.40
N MET A 463 17.53 17.33 -9.28
CA MET A 463 16.80 18.18 -8.34
C MET A 463 17.17 17.88 -6.89
N ALA A 464 17.13 16.60 -6.47
CA ALA A 464 17.49 16.20 -5.10
C ALA A 464 18.94 16.60 -4.75
N LYS A 465 19.89 16.34 -5.65
CA LYS A 465 21.29 16.73 -5.46
C LYS A 465 21.47 18.24 -5.37
N ARG A 466 20.82 19.01 -6.25
CA ARG A 466 20.94 20.47 -6.27
C ARG A 466 20.37 21.10 -4.99
N ILE A 467 19.22 20.61 -4.52
CA ILE A 467 18.62 21.07 -3.26
C ILE A 467 19.57 20.80 -2.09
N ALA A 468 20.11 19.58 -1.98
CA ALA A 468 21.06 19.23 -0.92
C ALA A 468 22.30 20.14 -0.94
N GLN A 469 22.89 20.39 -2.11
CA GLN A 469 24.05 21.28 -2.26
C GLN A 469 23.76 22.71 -1.82
N LEU A 470 22.61 23.28 -2.23
CA LEU A 470 22.20 24.62 -1.82
C LEU A 470 21.96 24.71 -0.31
N ALA A 471 21.36 23.68 0.28
CA ALA A 471 21.11 23.61 1.71
C ALA A 471 22.41 23.48 2.52
N GLU A 472 23.39 22.70 2.04
CA GLU A 472 24.72 22.59 2.65
C GLU A 472 25.47 23.93 2.63
N GLN A 473 25.38 24.66 1.51
CA GLN A 473 25.96 26.01 1.40
C GLN A 473 25.31 26.97 2.39
N LYS A 474 23.98 26.91 2.53
CA LYS A 474 23.25 27.77 3.47
C LYS A 474 23.59 27.45 4.92
N THR A 475 23.67 26.16 5.26
CA THR A 475 24.06 25.69 6.60
C THR A 475 25.43 26.25 7.03
N LYS A 476 26.39 26.31 6.10
CA LYS A 476 27.73 26.86 6.35
C LYS A 476 27.78 28.38 6.53
N ILE A 477 26.72 29.10 6.15
CA ILE A 477 26.64 30.57 6.29
C ILE A 477 25.95 30.93 7.62
N THR A 478 25.10 30.05 8.14
CA THR A 478 24.35 30.24 9.40
C THR A 478 25.15 29.80 10.63
N HIS A 479 26.21 29.01 10.45
CA HIS A 479 27.24 28.68 11.46
C HIS A 479 28.49 29.50 11.21
#